data_AF-A0A534ZGS5-F1
#
_entry.id   AF-A0A534ZGS5-F1
#
_cell.length_a   1.000
_cell.length_b   1.000
_cell.length_c   1.000
_cell.angle_alpha   90.00
_cell.angle_beta   90.00
_cell.angle_gamma   90.00
#
_symmetry.space_group_name_H-M   'P 1'
#
loop_
_entity.id
_entity.type
_entity.pdbx_description
1 polymer ?
#
loop_
_entity_poly.entity_id
_entity_poly.type
_entity_poly.pdbx_seq_one_letter_code
_entity_poly.pdbx_strand_id
1 'polypeptide(L)'
;MTDHFLRIVGMPGSPYSRKMRAVLRYRRVPHVWVHQGSPETRGLPQPRVALLPQLILRGPDGAPEAAIDSTPLIRRLEGLYAARAVIPPDPVMAFVDALLEDYGDEWLTKPMFHYRWAFAPDVARAAAILPRWSRTDHPESQAVALGRLFSERQIGRLGVVG
;
A
#
# COMPACT_ATOMS: atom_id res chain seq x y z
N MET A 1 19.95 -15.05 15.65
CA MET A 1 18.99 -15.46 14.60
C MET A 1 19.02 -14.36 13.56
N THR A 2 19.30 -14.68 12.29
CA THR A 2 19.64 -13.70 11.25
C THR A 2 18.55 -12.63 11.12
N ASP A 3 18.91 -11.45 11.62
CA ASP A 3 18.10 -10.26 11.77
C ASP A 3 17.88 -9.66 10.38
N HIS A 4 16.87 -10.16 9.68
CA HIS A 4 16.50 -9.67 8.36
C HIS A 4 15.24 -8.83 8.49
N PHE A 5 15.44 -7.52 8.46
CA PHE A 5 14.38 -6.54 8.28
C PHE A 5 13.46 -6.96 7.14
N LEU A 6 12.14 -6.95 7.39
CA LEU A 6 11.17 -7.15 6.31
C LEU A 6 11.32 -6.02 5.29
N ARG A 7 11.18 -6.32 4.01
CA ARG A 7 11.14 -5.28 2.96
C ARG A 7 9.68 -5.06 2.57
N ILE A 8 9.22 -3.82 2.68
CA ILE A 8 7.92 -3.38 2.17
C ILE A 8 8.17 -2.48 0.97
N VAL A 9 7.77 -2.93 -0.21
CA VAL A 9 7.75 -2.13 -1.42
C VAL A 9 6.44 -1.36 -1.47
N GLY A 10 6.51 -0.03 -1.56
CA GLY A 10 5.34 0.83 -1.49
C GLY A 10 5.59 2.23 -2.01
N MET A 11 4.54 3.06 -1.98
CA MET A 11 4.64 4.49 -2.30
C MET A 11 3.73 5.32 -1.39
N PRO A 12 4.10 6.58 -1.08
CA PRO A 12 3.31 7.45 -0.20
C PRO A 12 1.87 7.70 -0.66
N GLY A 13 1.65 7.69 -1.98
CA GLY A 13 0.32 7.88 -2.58
C GLY A 13 -0.62 6.68 -2.46
N SER A 14 -0.14 5.51 -2.04
CA SER A 14 -0.97 4.32 -1.84
C SER A 14 -1.51 4.25 -0.40
N PRO A 15 -2.83 4.27 -0.19
CA PRO A 15 -3.41 4.13 1.14
C PRO A 15 -3.04 2.78 1.76
N TYR A 16 -3.05 1.69 0.98
CA TYR A 16 -2.69 0.35 1.45
C TYR A 16 -1.22 0.24 1.85
N SER A 17 -0.30 0.91 1.13
CA SER A 17 1.11 0.92 1.54
C SER A 17 1.31 1.67 2.86
N ARG A 18 0.54 2.75 3.09
CA ARG A 18 0.54 3.45 4.38
C ARG A 18 -0.07 2.60 5.50
N LYS A 19 -1.17 1.89 5.22
CA LYS A 19 -1.80 0.93 6.14
C LYS A 19 -0.80 -0.13 6.59
N MET A 20 -0.14 -0.83 5.67
CA MET A 20 0.84 -1.84 6.07
C MET A 20 2.03 -1.27 6.82
N ARG A 21 2.56 -0.11 6.40
CA ARG A 21 3.64 0.53 7.15
C ARG A 21 3.21 0.89 8.58
N ALA A 22 1.96 1.32 8.77
CA ALA A 22 1.42 1.60 10.10
C ALA A 22 1.33 0.33 10.96
N VAL A 23 0.83 -0.78 10.40
CA VAL A 23 0.80 -2.08 11.09
C VAL A 23 2.20 -2.51 11.53
N LEU A 24 3.18 -2.52 10.61
CA LEU A 24 4.55 -2.92 10.95
C LEU A 24 5.17 -2.06 12.05
N ARG A 25 4.91 -0.73 12.02
CA ARG A 25 5.36 0.20 13.07
C ARG A 25 4.67 -0.05 14.41
N TYR A 26 3.34 -0.20 14.42
CA TYR A 26 2.59 -0.50 15.63
C TYR A 26 3.09 -1.78 16.29
N ARG A 27 3.25 -2.83 15.48
CA ARG A 27 3.74 -4.15 15.93
C ARG A 27 5.23 -4.19 16.27
N ARG A 28 5.97 -3.11 16.02
CA ARG A 28 7.43 -3.00 16.17
C ARG A 28 8.20 -4.06 15.38
N VAL A 29 7.70 -4.42 14.20
CA VAL A 29 8.41 -5.33 13.29
C VAL A 29 9.50 -4.54 12.55
N PRO A 30 10.78 -4.92 12.68
CA PRO A 30 11.86 -4.26 11.96
C PRO A 30 11.66 -4.39 10.45
N HIS A 31 11.64 -3.26 9.74
CA HIS A 31 11.39 -3.24 8.30
C HIS A 31 12.11 -2.10 7.58
N VAL A 32 12.38 -2.33 6.30
CA VAL A 32 12.89 -1.36 5.33
C VAL A 32 11.76 -0.98 4.38
N TRP A 33 11.51 0.33 4.27
CA TRP A 33 10.64 0.86 3.23
C TRP A 33 11.42 0.98 1.91
N VAL A 34 10.99 0.22 0.91
CA VAL A 34 11.54 0.26 -0.44
C VAL A 34 10.56 1.03 -1.32
N HIS A 35 11.05 2.08 -1.96
CA HIS A 35 10.20 2.92 -2.81
C HIS A 35 9.91 2.20 -4.13
N GLN A 36 8.64 2.07 -4.54
CA GLN A 36 8.30 1.38 -5.79
C GLN A 36 8.99 2.05 -6.99
N GLY A 37 9.67 1.26 -7.82
CA GLY A 37 10.38 1.74 -9.01
C GLY A 37 11.76 2.35 -8.75
N SER A 38 12.24 2.32 -7.50
CA SER A 38 13.62 2.68 -7.16
C SER A 38 14.63 1.59 -7.53
N PRO A 39 15.95 1.89 -7.62
CA PRO A 39 16.97 0.87 -7.86
C PRO A 39 16.93 -0.30 -6.87
N GLU A 40 16.48 -0.07 -5.64
CA GLU A 40 16.35 -1.06 -4.56
C GLU A 40 15.27 -2.11 -4.82
N THR A 41 14.37 -1.90 -5.79
CA THR A 41 13.43 -2.95 -6.23
C THR A 41 14.05 -3.95 -7.21
N ARG A 42 15.26 -3.69 -7.74
CA ARG A 42 15.92 -4.59 -8.69
C ARG A 42 16.26 -5.92 -8.02
N GLY A 43 15.90 -7.02 -8.68
CA GLY A 43 16.16 -8.37 -8.18
C GLY A 43 15.19 -8.84 -7.07
N LEU A 44 14.24 -7.99 -6.64
CA LEU A 44 13.16 -8.46 -5.78
C LEU A 44 12.17 -9.32 -6.58
N PRO A 45 11.59 -10.37 -5.96
CA PRO A 45 10.53 -11.14 -6.59
C PRO A 45 9.37 -10.23 -6.97
N GLN A 46 8.65 -10.57 -8.04
CA GLN A 46 7.48 -9.81 -8.49
C GLN A 46 6.22 -10.62 -8.20
N PRO A 47 5.15 -9.98 -7.69
CA PRO A 47 3.87 -10.64 -7.53
C PRO A 47 3.25 -10.89 -8.92
N ARG A 48 2.34 -11.87 -8.98
CA ARG A 48 1.57 -12.16 -10.20
C ARG A 48 0.77 -10.95 -10.70
N VAL A 49 0.25 -10.15 -9.77
CA VAL A 49 -0.49 -8.92 -10.06
C VAL A 49 0.28 -7.76 -9.45
N ALA A 50 0.57 -6.73 -10.26
CA ALA A 50 1.32 -5.55 -9.84
C ALA A 50 0.49 -4.62 -8.92
N LEU A 51 0.29 -5.06 -7.68
CA LEU A 51 -0.37 -4.29 -6.62
C LEU A 51 0.61 -3.86 -5.54
N LEU A 52 0.23 -2.82 -4.82
CA LEU A 52 0.98 -2.28 -3.69
C LEU A 52 0.13 -2.31 -2.42
N PRO A 53 0.73 -2.53 -1.25
CA PRO A 53 2.15 -2.80 -1.03
C PRO A 53 2.56 -4.22 -1.43
N GLN A 54 3.87 -4.44 -1.58
CA GLN A 54 4.47 -5.77 -1.68
C GLN A 54 5.32 -6.02 -0.44
N LEU A 55 4.99 -7.04 0.34
CA LEU A 55 5.81 -7.47 1.47
C LEU A 55 6.67 -8.65 1.02
N ILE A 56 7.99 -8.50 1.11
CA ILE A 56 8.92 -9.56 0.74
C ILE A 56 9.03 -10.53 1.91
N LEU A 57 8.45 -11.71 1.74
CA LEU A 57 8.39 -12.79 2.73
C LEU A 57 9.10 -14.03 2.20
N ARG A 58 9.31 -15.04 3.07
CA ARG A 58 9.75 -16.36 2.62
C ARG A 58 8.54 -17.18 2.16
N GLY A 59 8.58 -17.69 0.94
CA GLY A 59 7.62 -18.64 0.41
C GLY A 59 7.74 -20.02 1.08
N PRO A 60 6.86 -20.98 0.73
CA PRO A 60 6.88 -22.33 1.29
C PRO A 60 8.18 -23.11 1.05
N ASP A 61 8.88 -22.80 -0.04
CA ASP A 61 10.19 -23.34 -0.42
C ASP A 61 11.38 -22.61 0.24
N GLY A 62 11.10 -21.60 1.07
CA GLY A 62 12.09 -20.76 1.72
C GLY A 62 12.66 -19.64 0.84
N ALA A 63 12.28 -19.58 -0.45
CA ALA A 63 12.69 -18.54 -1.38
C ALA A 63 11.96 -17.21 -1.11
N PRO A 64 12.52 -16.05 -1.51
CA PRO A 64 11.84 -14.77 -1.37
C PRO A 64 10.62 -14.70 -2.29
N GLU A 65 9.49 -14.27 -1.74
CA GLU A 65 8.22 -14.06 -2.45
C GLU A 65 7.70 -12.65 -2.18
N ALA A 66 7.18 -11.98 -3.21
CA ALA A 66 6.45 -10.73 -3.05
C ALA A 66 4.97 -11.02 -2.79
N ALA A 67 4.57 -10.96 -1.52
CA ALA A 67 3.18 -11.11 -1.13
C ALA A 67 2.47 -9.74 -1.17
N ILE A 68 1.23 -9.73 -1.64
CA ILE A 68 0.39 -8.55 -1.82
C ILE A 68 -0.91 -8.69 -1.01
N ASP A 69 -1.76 -7.67 -1.09
CA ASP A 69 -3.06 -7.57 -0.38
C ASP A 69 -2.91 -7.39 1.14
N SER A 70 -3.27 -6.22 1.65
CA SER A 70 -3.00 -5.83 3.04
C SER A 70 -3.70 -6.72 4.06
N THR A 71 -4.95 -7.08 3.81
CA THR A 71 -5.78 -7.84 4.76
C THR A 71 -5.21 -9.24 5.03
N PRO A 72 -4.95 -10.11 4.03
CA PRO A 72 -4.31 -11.40 4.25
C PRO A 72 -2.86 -11.28 4.74
N LEU A 73 -2.13 -10.22 4.35
CA LEU A 73 -0.79 -9.96 4.88
C LEU A 73 -0.80 -9.70 6.38
N ILE A 74 -1.76 -8.92 6.90
CA ILE A 74 -1.93 -8.67 8.33
C ILE A 74 -2.16 -9.98 9.08
N ARG A 75 -3.07 -10.82 8.58
CA ARG A 75 -3.35 -12.15 9.16
C ARG A 75 -2.11 -13.05 9.16
N ARG A 76 -1.33 -13.03 8.08
CA ARG A 76 -0.06 -13.77 8.01
C ARG A 76 0.95 -13.26 9.04
N LEU A 77 1.02 -11.94 9.26
CA LEU A 77 1.88 -11.35 10.29
C LEU A 77 1.43 -11.72 11.72
N GLU A 78 0.13 -11.89 11.98
CA GLU A 78 -0.37 -12.40 13.28
C GLU A 78 0.24 -13.77 13.63
N GLY A 79 0.36 -14.67 12.64
CA GLY A 79 1.03 -15.96 12.84
C GLY A 79 2.55 -15.89 13.01
N LEU A 80 3.20 -14.83 12.52
CA LEU A 80 4.67 -14.69 12.55
C LEU A 80 5.20 -13.94 13.78
N TYR A 81 4.39 -13.06 14.38
CA TYR A 81 4.83 -12.18 15.47
C TYR A 81 3.80 -12.14 16.61
N ALA A 82 4.06 -12.80 17.74
CA ALA A 82 3.08 -12.84 18.85
C ALA A 82 2.87 -11.48 19.56
N ALA A 83 3.88 -10.61 19.58
CA ALA A 83 3.80 -9.35 20.31
C ALA A 83 2.96 -8.30 19.57
N ARG A 84 2.14 -7.55 20.34
CA ARG A 84 1.33 -6.42 19.84
C ARG A 84 0.42 -6.83 18.67
N ALA A 85 -0.29 -7.94 18.81
CA ALA A 85 -1.35 -8.35 17.88
C ALA A 85 -2.27 -7.16 17.54
N VAL A 86 -2.64 -7.03 16.26
CA VAL A 86 -3.66 -6.07 15.84
C VAL A 86 -5.05 -6.69 15.88
N ILE A 87 -5.15 -8.02 15.76
CA ILE A 87 -6.42 -8.74 15.87
C ILE A 87 -6.67 -9.05 17.35
N PRO A 88 -7.80 -8.62 17.94
CA PRO A 88 -8.15 -8.96 19.31
C PRO A 88 -8.29 -10.47 19.51
N PRO A 89 -7.88 -11.03 20.67
CA PRO A 89 -8.03 -12.47 20.93
C PRO A 89 -9.47 -12.87 21.27
N ASP A 90 -10.30 -11.91 21.73
CA ASP A 90 -11.72 -12.14 21.96
C ASP A 90 -12.45 -12.30 20.61
N PRO A 91 -13.21 -13.39 20.39
CA PRO A 91 -13.84 -13.66 19.09
C PRO A 91 -14.86 -12.60 18.65
N VAL A 92 -15.57 -11.97 19.58
CA VAL A 92 -16.56 -10.93 19.25
C VAL A 92 -15.83 -9.66 18.78
N MET A 93 -14.77 -9.27 19.49
CA MET A 93 -13.93 -8.15 19.10
C MET A 93 -13.18 -8.42 17.79
N ALA A 94 -12.71 -9.64 17.57
CA ALA A 94 -12.08 -10.05 16.30
C ALA A 94 -13.05 -9.97 15.11
N PHE A 95 -14.33 -10.29 15.34
CA PHE A 95 -15.36 -10.12 14.33
C PHE A 95 -15.59 -8.65 13.99
N VAL A 96 -15.69 -7.77 15.00
CA VAL A 96 -15.82 -6.32 14.79
C VAL A 96 -14.59 -5.75 14.07
N ASP A 97 -13.38 -6.18 14.45
CA ASP A 97 -12.14 -5.84 13.76
C ASP A 97 -12.19 -6.21 12.27
N ALA A 98 -12.58 -7.45 11.95
CA ALA A 98 -12.72 -7.92 10.57
C ALA A 98 -13.76 -7.12 9.78
N LEU A 99 -14.89 -6.73 10.40
CA LEU A 99 -15.91 -5.91 9.76
C LEU A 99 -15.39 -4.49 9.44
N LEU A 100 -14.64 -3.88 10.36
CA LEU A 100 -14.04 -2.56 10.16
C LEU A 100 -12.94 -2.60 9.09
N GLU A 101 -12.14 -3.67 9.07
CA GLU A 101 -11.11 -3.90 8.07
C GLU A 101 -11.72 -4.01 6.65
N ASP A 102 -12.78 -4.82 6.49
CA ASP A 102 -13.49 -4.98 5.22
C ASP A 102 -14.18 -3.68 4.78
N TYR A 103 -14.86 -2.99 5.70
CA TYR A 103 -15.46 -1.68 5.42
C TYR A 103 -14.42 -0.64 4.97
N GLY A 104 -13.25 -0.64 5.60
CA GLY A 104 -12.14 0.24 5.23
C GLY A 104 -11.61 -0.04 3.81
N ASP A 105 -11.38 -1.30 3.48
CA ASP A 105 -10.75 -1.68 2.20
C ASP A 105 -11.75 -1.68 1.03
N GLU A 106 -13.03 -1.99 1.25
CA GLU A 106 -14.02 -2.13 0.17
C GLU A 106 -14.94 -0.91 0.03
N TRP A 107 -15.24 -0.19 1.12
CA TRP A 107 -16.18 0.93 1.07
C TRP A 107 -15.52 2.29 1.16
N LEU A 108 -14.52 2.49 2.02
CA LEU A 108 -13.86 3.80 2.17
C LEU A 108 -12.95 4.18 0.99
N THR A 109 -12.64 3.23 0.10
CA THR A 109 -11.96 3.51 -1.17
C THR A 109 -12.79 4.37 -2.10
N LYS A 110 -14.12 4.20 -2.12
CA LYS A 110 -15.05 4.99 -2.94
C LYS A 110 -15.00 6.48 -2.58
N PRO A 111 -15.25 6.92 -1.32
CA PRO A 111 -15.12 8.33 -0.97
C PRO A 111 -13.68 8.83 -1.11
N MET A 112 -12.66 8.02 -0.81
CA MET A 112 -11.26 8.41 -1.05
C MET A 112 -11.01 8.74 -2.53
N PHE A 113 -11.54 7.92 -3.44
CA PHE A 113 -11.43 8.14 -4.87
C PHE A 113 -12.26 9.34 -5.32
N HIS A 114 -13.51 9.41 -4.87
CA HIS A 114 -14.44 10.51 -5.15
C HIS A 114 -13.85 11.86 -4.77
N TYR A 115 -13.50 12.06 -3.50
CA TYR A 115 -12.97 13.33 -3.01
C TYR A 115 -11.63 13.71 -3.66
N ARG A 116 -10.84 12.74 -4.10
CA ARG A 116 -9.57 13.03 -4.79
C ARG A 116 -9.77 13.49 -6.24
N TRP A 117 -10.81 13.00 -6.93
CA TRP A 117 -10.93 13.16 -8.38
C TRP A 117 -12.17 13.92 -8.85
N ALA A 118 -13.18 14.13 -8.01
CA ALA A 118 -14.41 14.85 -8.38
C ALA A 118 -14.28 16.37 -8.30
N PHE A 119 -13.41 16.89 -7.42
CA PHE A 119 -13.28 18.32 -7.16
C PHE A 119 -12.00 18.90 -7.75
N ALA A 120 -12.11 19.98 -8.52
CA ALA A 120 -10.98 20.59 -9.22
C ALA A 120 -9.77 20.94 -8.33
N PRO A 121 -9.94 21.50 -7.11
CA PRO A 121 -8.80 21.75 -6.21
C PRO A 121 -8.05 20.47 -5.79
N ASP A 122 -8.80 19.40 -5.51
CA ASP A 122 -8.23 18.10 -5.10
C ASP A 122 -7.55 17.39 -6.26
N VAL A 123 -8.15 17.45 -7.45
CA VAL A 123 -7.53 16.99 -8.70
C VAL A 123 -6.22 17.72 -8.94
N ALA A 124 -6.20 19.05 -8.86
CA ALA A 124 -5.00 19.85 -9.09
C ALA A 124 -3.90 19.48 -8.09
N ARG A 125 -4.25 19.30 -6.81
CA ARG A 125 -3.32 18.85 -5.77
C ARG A 125 -2.79 17.44 -6.05
N ALA A 126 -3.66 16.50 -6.38
CA ALA A 126 -3.29 15.11 -6.66
C ALA A 126 -2.41 14.99 -7.90
N ALA A 127 -2.75 15.69 -8.98
CA ALA A 127 -1.98 15.76 -10.21
C ALA A 127 -0.59 16.34 -9.99
N ALA A 128 -0.45 17.34 -9.09
CA ALA A 128 0.85 17.86 -8.72
C ALA A 128 1.67 16.86 -7.89
N ILE A 129 1.09 16.26 -6.85
CA ILE A 129 1.90 15.54 -5.86
C ILE A 129 2.19 14.07 -6.23
N LEU A 130 1.25 13.36 -6.86
CA LEU A 130 1.39 11.91 -7.09
C LEU A 130 2.56 11.54 -8.00
N PRO A 131 2.84 12.26 -9.12
CA PRO A 131 4.02 11.98 -9.94
C PRO A 131 5.32 12.16 -9.15
N ARG A 132 5.40 13.21 -8.33
CA ARG A 132 6.57 13.51 -7.49
C ARG A 132 6.78 12.47 -6.39
N TRP A 133 5.70 11.89 -5.88
CA TRP A 133 5.80 10.74 -4.99
C TRP A 133 6.13 9.45 -5.71
N SER A 134 5.84 9.29 -7.01
CA SER A 134 6.27 8.09 -7.74
C SER A 134 7.77 8.10 -7.96
N ARG A 135 8.35 9.24 -8.33
CA ARG A 135 9.80 9.46 -8.47
C ARG A 135 10.14 10.92 -8.20
N THR A 136 11.09 11.13 -7.30
CA THR A 136 11.49 12.46 -6.81
C THR A 136 12.51 13.16 -7.70
N ASP A 137 13.05 12.45 -8.70
CA ASP A 137 14.13 12.91 -9.59
C ASP A 137 13.63 13.30 -10.99
N HIS A 138 12.31 13.27 -11.26
CA HIS A 138 11.78 13.69 -12.54
C HIS A 138 12.01 15.19 -12.81
N PRO A 139 12.37 15.58 -14.04
CA PRO A 139 12.26 16.96 -14.48
C PRO A 139 10.83 17.49 -14.28
N GLU A 140 10.71 18.75 -13.89
CA GLU A 140 9.42 19.39 -13.58
C GLU A 140 8.40 19.25 -14.72
N SER A 141 8.84 19.47 -15.97
CA SER A 141 7.98 19.31 -17.16
C SER A 141 7.42 17.89 -17.31
N GLN A 142 8.22 16.87 -16.97
CA GLN A 142 7.79 15.48 -17.00
C GLN A 142 6.82 15.16 -15.86
N ALA A 143 7.08 15.67 -14.65
CA ALA A 143 6.18 15.50 -13.52
C ALA A 143 4.79 16.11 -13.80
N VAL A 144 4.74 17.30 -14.42
CA VAL A 144 3.49 17.96 -14.84
C VAL A 144 2.75 17.13 -15.90
N ALA A 145 3.46 16.64 -16.92
CA ALA A 145 2.86 15.82 -17.97
C ALA A 145 2.27 14.51 -17.42
N LEU A 146 3.02 13.81 -16.55
CA LEU A 146 2.53 12.61 -15.85
C LEU A 146 1.33 12.90 -14.96
N GLY A 147 1.32 14.06 -14.28
CA GLY A 147 0.19 14.51 -13.45
C GLY A 147 -1.10 14.62 -14.25
N ARG A 148 -1.03 15.26 -15.43
CA ARG A 148 -2.17 15.39 -16.36
C ARG A 148 -2.69 14.03 -16.80
N LEU A 149 -1.81 13.20 -17.38
CA LEU A 149 -2.16 11.85 -17.85
C LEU A 149 -2.77 10.98 -16.74
N PHE A 150 -2.20 11.03 -15.54
CA PHE A 150 -2.71 10.27 -14.41
C PHE A 150 -4.09 10.77 -13.99
N SER A 151 -4.27 12.09 -13.84
CA SER A 151 -5.56 12.67 -13.46
C SER A 151 -6.67 12.39 -14.47
N GLU A 152 -6.41 12.56 -15.76
CA GLU A 152 -7.37 12.25 -16.85
C GLU A 152 -7.84 10.80 -16.76
N ARG A 153 -6.89 9.86 -16.57
CA ARG A 153 -7.21 8.45 -16.41
C ARG A 153 -8.07 8.18 -15.16
N GLN A 154 -7.79 8.83 -14.03
CA GLN A 154 -8.56 8.58 -12.80
C GLN A 154 -9.95 9.23 -12.86
N ILE A 155 -10.07 10.44 -13.41
CA ILE A 155 -11.35 11.13 -13.60
C ILE A 155 -12.27 10.29 -14.49
N GLY A 156 -11.74 9.74 -15.60
CA GLY A 156 -12.50 8.84 -16.49
C GLY A 156 -13.02 7.56 -15.82
N ARG A 157 -12.52 7.22 -14.61
CA ARG A 157 -12.93 6.05 -13.83
C ARG A 157 -13.90 6.39 -12.69
N LEU A 158 -14.26 7.66 -12.48
CA LEU A 158 -15.17 8.08 -11.42
C LEU A 158 -16.48 7.28 -11.44
N GLY A 159 -17.12 7.13 -12.60
CA GLY A 159 -18.40 6.40 -12.71
C GLY A 159 -18.35 4.89 -12.41
N VAL A 160 -17.15 4.32 -12.21
CA VAL A 160 -16.97 2.89 -11.90
C VAL A 160 -16.37 2.69 -10.50
N VAL A 161 -15.56 3.63 -10.03
CA VAL A 161 -14.74 3.48 -8.81
C VAL A 161 -15.15 4.45 -7.69
N GLY A 162 -15.76 5.59 -8.00
CA GLY A 162 -16.09 6.66 -7.04
C GLY A 162 -17.53 7.15 -7.11
#